data_AF-A0A4U8S1W2-F1
#
_entry.id   AF-A0A4U8S1W2-F1
#
_cell.length_a   1.000
_cell.length_b   1.000
_cell.length_c   1.000
_cell.angle_alpha   90.00
_cell.angle_beta   90.00
_cell.angle_gamma   90.00
#
_symmetry.space_group_name_H-M   'P 1'
#
loop_
_entity.id
_entity.type
_entity.pdbx_description
1 polymer ?
#
loop_
_entity_poly.entity_id
_entity_poly.type
_entity_poly.pdbx_seq_one_letter_code
_entity_poly.pdbx_strand_id
1 'polypeptide(L)'
;MLQYIRIRELGDFKMFLYKKCEVCGNNINKLQSIWNIYTLKIGETLHCSHCGTYYQVSKTIQAFASFYVNLGLGIILWLILGICINVCIHTLDISVNKNISLILSLVLSFLLLSFINCIIACLIPLGITQTPKEKCKKSLVYWLCLLLLSAVLIAFIAGFLGLH
;
A
#
# COMPACT_ATOMS: atom_id res chain seq x y z
N MET A 1 -23.02 -23.70 7.92
CA MET A 1 -22.90 -22.75 6.79
C MET A 1 -21.93 -21.59 7.11
N LEU A 2 -21.98 -20.95 8.29
CA LEU A 2 -21.05 -19.89 8.71
C LEU A 2 -19.57 -20.29 8.83
N GLN A 3 -19.25 -21.52 9.24
CA GLN A 3 -17.86 -21.99 9.29
C GLN A 3 -17.24 -22.21 7.91
N TYR A 4 -18.04 -22.55 6.90
CA TYR A 4 -17.58 -22.81 5.54
C TYR A 4 -17.20 -21.52 4.79
N ILE A 5 -17.93 -20.44 5.06
CA ILE A 5 -17.65 -19.11 4.52
C ILE A 5 -16.32 -18.57 5.08
N ARG A 6 -16.10 -18.71 6.39
CA ARG A 6 -14.86 -18.28 7.06
C ARG A 6 -13.60 -19.01 6.54
N ILE A 7 -13.72 -20.30 6.21
CA ILE A 7 -12.59 -21.10 5.70
C ILE A 7 -12.29 -20.77 4.23
N ARG A 8 -13.32 -20.47 3.41
CA ARG A 8 -13.14 -20.08 2.01
C ARG A 8 -12.49 -18.69 1.88
N GLU A 9 -12.92 -17.71 2.68
CA GLU A 9 -12.29 -16.37 2.66
C GLU A 9 -10.84 -16.38 3.17
N LEU A 10 -10.52 -17.19 4.20
CA LEU A 10 -9.13 -17.38 4.63
C LEU A 10 -8.27 -18.13 3.58
N GLY A 11 -8.87 -19.04 2.82
CA GLY A 11 -8.22 -19.78 1.74
C GLY A 11 -7.87 -18.88 0.55
N ASP A 12 -8.81 -18.02 0.13
CA ASP A 12 -8.60 -17.06 -0.95
C ASP A 12 -7.57 -15.98 -0.56
N PHE A 13 -7.63 -15.45 0.67
CA PHE A 13 -6.60 -14.51 1.14
C PHE A 13 -5.21 -15.15 1.19
N LYS A 14 -5.09 -16.43 1.59
CA LYS A 14 -3.83 -17.18 1.52
C LYS A 14 -3.33 -17.32 0.08
N MET A 15 -4.21 -17.40 -0.91
CA MET A 15 -3.81 -17.51 -2.31
C MET A 15 -3.19 -16.21 -2.85
N PHE A 16 -3.60 -15.05 -2.33
CA PHE A 16 -3.08 -13.74 -2.75
C PHE A 16 -1.80 -13.31 -2.03
N LEU A 17 -1.68 -13.65 -0.74
CA LEU A 17 -0.52 -13.27 0.07
C LEU A 17 0.71 -14.15 -0.18
N TYR A 18 0.52 -15.36 -0.71
CA TYR A 18 1.59 -16.32 -0.91
C TYR A 18 1.84 -16.56 -2.40
N LYS A 19 3.11 -16.52 -2.79
CA LYS A 19 3.58 -17.01 -4.08
C LYS A 19 4.12 -18.42 -3.91
N LYS A 20 3.64 -19.37 -4.72
CA LYS A 20 4.29 -20.69 -4.82
C LYS A 20 5.64 -20.56 -5.54
N CYS A 21 6.68 -21.12 -4.96
CA CYS A 21 8.00 -21.20 -5.58
C CYS A 21 7.96 -22.17 -6.75
N GLU A 22 8.33 -21.70 -7.94
CA GLU A 22 8.41 -22.50 -9.16
C GLU A 22 9.54 -23.54 -9.13
N VAL A 23 10.55 -23.37 -8.25
CA VAL A 23 11.72 -24.26 -8.15
C VAL A 23 11.49 -25.39 -7.13
N CYS A 24 11.10 -25.05 -5.89
CA CYS A 24 10.95 -26.03 -4.80
C CYS A 24 9.50 -26.32 -4.40
N GLY A 25 8.52 -25.67 -5.02
CA GLY A 25 7.09 -25.85 -4.70
C GLY A 25 6.64 -25.25 -3.36
N ASN A 26 7.57 -24.70 -2.55
CA ASN A 26 7.25 -24.10 -1.26
C ASN A 26 6.49 -22.77 -1.39
N ASN A 27 5.66 -22.43 -0.41
CA ASN A 27 4.92 -21.17 -0.39
C ASN A 27 5.78 -20.05 0.22
N ILE A 28 5.96 -18.97 -0.55
CA ILE A 28 6.70 -17.77 -0.15
C ILE A 28 5.67 -16.70 0.18
N ASN A 29 5.71 -16.19 1.42
CA ASN A 29 4.91 -15.01 1.76
C ASN A 29 5.40 -13.79 0.95
N LYS A 30 4.53 -13.12 0.20
CA LYS A 30 4.86 -11.88 -0.52
C LYS A 30 5.11 -10.72 0.45
N LEU A 31 4.47 -10.76 1.61
CA LEU A 31 4.56 -9.75 2.68
C LEU A 31 5.50 -10.21 3.78
N GLN A 32 6.74 -10.54 3.43
CA GLN A 32 7.80 -10.79 4.42
C GLN A 32 8.01 -9.58 5.35
N SER A 33 7.71 -8.37 4.85
CA SER A 33 7.68 -7.13 5.60
C SER A 33 6.45 -6.31 5.19
N ILE A 34 5.86 -5.54 6.10
CA ILE A 34 4.79 -4.58 5.80
C ILE A 34 5.22 -3.58 4.73
N TRP A 35 6.52 -3.26 4.69
CA TRP A 35 7.09 -2.36 3.69
C TRP A 35 7.01 -2.91 2.26
N ASN A 36 6.94 -4.24 2.09
CA ASN A 36 6.82 -4.87 0.78
C ASN A 36 5.58 -4.41 0.02
N ILE A 37 4.51 -3.98 0.70
CA ILE A 37 3.31 -3.38 0.06
C ILE A 37 3.69 -2.24 -0.90
N TYR A 38 4.68 -1.44 -0.49
CA TYR A 38 5.08 -0.26 -1.24
C TYR A 38 6.33 -0.51 -2.09
N THR A 39 7.22 -1.40 -1.65
CA THR A 39 8.56 -1.56 -2.26
C THR A 39 8.66 -2.70 -3.26
N LEU A 40 7.79 -3.73 -3.20
CA LEU A 40 7.75 -4.84 -4.18
C LEU A 40 7.65 -4.32 -5.61
N LYS A 41 6.71 -3.39 -5.83
CA LYS A 41 6.48 -2.76 -7.14
C LYS A 41 7.67 -1.92 -7.62
N ILE A 42 8.49 -1.41 -6.71
CA ILE A 42 9.67 -0.58 -7.00
C ILE A 42 10.93 -1.45 -7.20
N GLY A 43 10.78 -2.77 -7.07
CA GLY A 43 11.81 -3.75 -7.39
C GLY A 43 12.52 -4.33 -6.19
N GLU A 44 11.94 -4.26 -4.98
CA GLU A 44 12.39 -5.10 -3.88
C GLU A 44 12.24 -6.58 -4.25
N THR A 45 13.22 -7.40 -3.82
CA THR A 45 13.28 -8.81 -4.18
C THR A 45 12.64 -9.66 -3.09
N LEU A 46 11.89 -10.68 -3.52
CA LEU A 46 11.34 -11.70 -2.65
C LEU A 46 12.26 -12.91 -2.64
N HIS A 47 12.70 -13.30 -1.46
CA HIS A 47 13.62 -14.42 -1.28
C HIS A 47 12.87 -15.68 -0.85
N CYS A 48 13.12 -16.81 -1.54
CA CYS A 48 12.69 -18.12 -1.08
C CYS A 48 13.70 -18.70 -0.08
N SER A 49 13.34 -18.79 1.20
CA SER A 49 14.20 -19.32 2.26
C SER A 49 14.60 -20.80 2.06
N HIS A 50 13.85 -21.56 1.27
CA HIS A 50 14.07 -23.00 1.12
C HIS A 50 15.04 -23.36 -0.01
N CYS A 51 15.08 -22.60 -1.09
CA CYS A 51 15.92 -22.90 -2.27
C CYS A 51 16.83 -21.74 -2.70
N GLY A 52 16.78 -20.60 -2.00
CA GLY A 52 17.60 -19.44 -2.30
C GLY A 52 17.19 -18.67 -3.57
N THR A 53 16.09 -19.06 -4.23
CA THR A 53 15.63 -18.37 -5.44
C THR A 53 15.08 -16.99 -5.12
N TYR A 54 15.43 -16.00 -5.93
CA TYR A 54 14.94 -14.63 -5.84
C TYR A 54 13.86 -14.36 -6.86
N TYR A 55 12.88 -13.56 -6.45
CA TYR A 55 11.76 -13.13 -7.27
C TYR A 55 11.69 -11.61 -7.32
N GLN A 56 11.43 -11.07 -8.50
CA GLN A 56 11.28 -9.64 -8.71
C GLN A 56 10.18 -9.36 -9.72
N VAL A 57 9.59 -8.18 -9.63
CA VAL A 57 8.65 -7.68 -10.64
C VAL A 57 9.38 -7.43 -11.97
N SER A 58 8.64 -7.43 -13.08
CA SER A 58 9.22 -7.14 -14.39
C SER A 58 9.80 -5.72 -14.44
N LYS A 59 10.83 -5.51 -15.27
CA LYS A 59 11.49 -4.19 -15.43
C LYS A 59 10.51 -3.10 -15.84
N THR A 60 9.47 -3.43 -16.61
CA THR A 60 8.43 -2.48 -17.04
C THR A 60 7.59 -2.01 -15.86
N ILE A 61 7.08 -2.94 -15.04
CA ILE A 61 6.30 -2.59 -13.84
C ILE A 61 7.17 -1.81 -12.85
N GLN A 62 8.44 -2.21 -12.69
CA GLN A 62 9.40 -1.48 -11.88
C GLN A 62 9.57 -0.02 -12.35
N ALA A 63 9.72 0.19 -13.66
CA ALA A 63 9.88 1.52 -14.24
C ALA A 63 8.62 2.38 -14.02
N PHE A 64 7.42 1.83 -14.26
CA PHE A 64 6.16 2.54 -14.02
C PHE A 64 5.96 2.90 -12.56
N ALA A 65 6.23 1.96 -11.65
CA ALA A 65 6.10 2.21 -10.21
C ALA A 65 7.13 3.24 -9.72
N SER A 66 8.37 3.18 -10.20
CA SER A 66 9.40 4.16 -9.89
C SER A 66 9.03 5.55 -10.40
N PHE A 67 8.52 5.64 -11.63
CA PHE A 67 8.02 6.89 -12.21
C PHE A 67 6.87 7.47 -11.39
N TYR A 68 5.89 6.63 -11.01
CA TYR A 68 4.77 7.03 -10.17
C TYR A 68 5.20 7.61 -8.82
N VAL A 69 6.18 6.97 -8.16
CA VAL A 69 6.70 7.44 -6.87
C VAL A 69 7.54 8.69 -7.03
N ASN A 70 8.42 8.76 -8.03
CA ASN A 70 9.34 9.88 -8.22
C ASN A 70 8.62 11.16 -8.65
N LEU A 71 7.55 11.06 -9.43
CA LEU A 71 6.71 12.22 -9.76
C LEU A 71 5.80 12.67 -8.62
N GLY A 72 5.79 11.96 -7.48
CA GLY A 72 4.87 12.27 -6.38
C GLY A 72 3.39 12.08 -6.75
N LEU A 73 3.08 11.33 -7.81
CA LEU A 73 1.70 11.11 -8.28
C LEU A 73 0.83 10.47 -7.19
N GLY A 74 1.43 9.68 -6.30
CA GLY A 74 0.70 9.14 -5.14
C GLY A 74 0.21 10.19 -4.15
N ILE A 75 0.98 11.26 -3.93
CA ILE A 75 0.58 12.37 -3.06
C ILE A 75 -0.55 13.16 -3.72
N ILE A 76 -0.38 13.46 -5.02
CA ILE A 76 -1.38 14.19 -5.80
C ILE A 76 -2.70 13.41 -5.82
N LEU A 77 -2.65 12.10 -6.10
CA LEU A 77 -3.83 11.25 -6.12
C LEU A 77 -4.51 11.16 -4.75
N TRP A 78 -3.73 11.08 -3.67
CA TRP A 78 -4.26 11.07 -2.30
C TRP A 78 -5.02 12.36 -1.96
N LEU A 79 -4.46 13.52 -2.31
CA LEU A 79 -5.10 14.82 -2.07
C LEU A 79 -6.39 14.98 -2.88
N ILE A 80 -6.36 14.63 -4.18
CA ILE A 80 -7.54 14.67 -5.05
C ILE A 80 -8.64 13.78 -4.47
N LEU A 81 -8.30 12.54 -4.10
CA LEU A 81 -9.25 11.61 -3.51
C LEU A 81 -9.83 12.12 -2.18
N GLY A 82 -9.00 12.75 -1.34
CA GLY A 82 -9.44 13.38 -0.09
C GLY A 82 -10.44 14.51 -0.32
N ILE A 83 -10.20 15.36 -1.31
CA ILE A 83 -11.14 16.43 -1.70
C ILE A 83 -12.46 15.82 -2.20
N CYS A 84 -12.40 14.79 -3.07
CA CYS A 84 -13.60 14.11 -3.55
C CYS A 84 -14.43 13.52 -2.41
N ILE A 85 -13.81 12.81 -1.47
CA ILE A 85 -14.49 12.27 -0.29
C ILE A 85 -15.13 13.39 0.54
N ASN A 86 -14.43 14.50 0.76
CA ASN A 86 -14.98 15.63 1.52
C ASN A 86 -16.22 16.22 0.85
N VAL A 87 -16.19 16.37 -0.49
CA VAL A 87 -17.37 16.79 -1.25
C VAL A 87 -18.52 15.79 -1.07
N CYS A 88 -18.26 14.48 -1.14
CA CYS A 88 -19.28 13.46 -0.91
C CYS A 88 -19.89 13.54 0.50
N ILE A 89 -19.09 13.76 1.55
CA ILE A 89 -19.59 13.91 2.93
C ILE A 89 -20.57 15.08 3.03
N HIS A 90 -20.25 16.22 2.41
CA HIS A 90 -21.13 17.40 2.40
C HIS A 90 -22.40 17.20 1.55
N THR A 91 -22.31 16.50 0.42
CA THR A 91 -23.47 16.21 -0.43
C THR A 91 -24.43 15.20 0.21
N LEU A 92 -23.90 14.27 1.01
CA LEU A 92 -24.68 13.25 1.71
C LEU A 92 -25.25 13.72 3.05
N ASP A 93 -25.07 15.01 3.39
CA ASP A 93 -25.54 15.67 4.62
C ASP A 93 -25.18 14.90 5.91
N ILE A 94 -24.00 14.27 5.92
CA ILE A 94 -23.49 13.60 7.10
C ILE A 94 -23.11 14.69 8.10
N SER A 95 -23.70 14.65 9.30
CA SER A 95 -23.55 15.66 10.36
C SER A 95 -22.17 15.63 11.04
N VAL A 96 -21.11 15.84 10.26
CA VAL A 96 -19.73 15.97 10.73
C VAL A 96 -19.40 17.45 10.89
N ASN A 97 -18.67 17.80 11.95
CA ASN A 97 -18.13 19.15 12.12
C ASN A 97 -17.27 19.52 10.89
N LYS A 98 -17.54 20.69 10.28
CA LYS A 98 -16.85 21.20 9.08
C LYS A 98 -15.32 21.24 9.26
N ASN A 99 -14.83 21.55 10.46
CA ASN A 99 -13.40 21.60 10.75
C ASN A 99 -12.74 20.21 10.74
N ILE A 100 -13.51 19.16 11.06
CA ILE A 100 -13.04 17.77 11.13
C ILE A 100 -13.25 17.06 9.79
N SER A 101 -14.28 17.45 9.02
CA SER A 101 -14.67 16.81 7.76
C SER A 101 -13.50 16.69 6.77
N LEU A 102 -12.73 17.77 6.58
CA LEU A 102 -11.59 17.76 5.67
C LEU A 102 -10.52 16.76 6.13
N ILE A 103 -10.18 16.77 7.42
CA ILE A 103 -9.13 15.92 7.96
C ILE A 103 -9.56 14.45 7.93
N LEU A 104 -10.82 14.19 8.32
CA LEU A 104 -11.42 12.86 8.25
C LEU A 104 -11.39 12.32 6.80
N SER A 105 -11.67 13.17 5.82
CA SER A 105 -11.62 12.81 4.41
C SER A 105 -10.21 12.47 3.92
N LEU A 106 -9.20 13.22 4.37
CA LEU A 106 -7.79 12.94 4.07
C LEU A 106 -7.31 11.63 4.72
N VAL A 107 -7.75 11.34 5.93
CA VAL A 107 -7.44 10.05 6.60
C VAL A 107 -8.12 8.90 5.86
N LEU A 108 -9.40 9.05 5.50
CA LEU A 108 -10.13 8.01 4.78
C LEU A 108 -9.55 7.76 3.39
N SER A 109 -9.15 8.82 2.66
CA SER A 109 -8.49 8.66 1.37
C SER A 109 -7.13 7.97 1.48
N PHE A 110 -6.38 8.22 2.57
CA PHE A 110 -5.10 7.54 2.82
C PHE A 110 -5.31 6.04 3.05
N LEU A 111 -6.30 5.68 3.86
CA LEU A 111 -6.67 4.29 4.12
C LEU A 111 -7.09 3.57 2.83
N LEU A 112 -7.92 4.21 2.02
CA LEU A 112 -8.40 3.66 0.76
C LEU A 112 -7.26 3.45 -0.24
N LEU A 113 -6.37 4.44 -0.38
CA LEU A 113 -5.19 4.32 -1.25
C LEU A 113 -4.21 3.26 -0.75
N SER A 114 -4.06 3.11 0.56
CA SER A 114 -3.22 2.05 1.17
C SER A 114 -3.79 0.66 0.90
N PHE A 115 -5.11 0.51 0.97
CA PHE A 115 -5.79 -0.74 0.62
C PHE A 115 -5.61 -1.12 -0.85
N ILE A 116 -5.76 -0.16 -1.77
CA ILE A 116 -5.48 -0.37 -3.20
C ILE A 116 -4.02 -0.80 -3.42
N ASN A 117 -3.06 -0.14 -2.77
CA ASN A 117 -1.65 -0.52 -2.86
C ASN A 117 -1.39 -1.94 -2.34
N CYS A 118 -2.08 -2.35 -1.27
CA CYS A 118 -2.01 -3.71 -0.73
C CYS A 118 -2.52 -4.73 -1.76
N ILE A 119 -3.68 -4.48 -2.38
CA ILE A 119 -4.23 -5.33 -3.44
C ILE A 119 -3.25 -5.45 -4.61
N ILE A 120 -2.69 -4.32 -5.08
CA ILE A 120 -1.72 -4.32 -6.18
C ILE A 120 -0.49 -5.15 -5.81
N ALA A 121 0.07 -4.99 -4.60
CA ALA A 121 1.21 -5.78 -4.15
C ALA A 121 0.90 -7.28 -4.09
N CYS A 122 -0.34 -7.66 -3.79
CA CYS A 122 -0.77 -9.06 -3.81
C CYS A 122 -0.95 -9.60 -5.24
N LEU A 123 -1.45 -8.79 -6.17
CA LEU A 123 -1.71 -9.18 -7.56
C LEU A 123 -0.49 -9.10 -8.47
N ILE A 124 0.57 -8.39 -8.05
CA ILE A 124 1.73 -8.14 -8.91
C ILE A 124 2.40 -9.46 -9.34
N PRO A 125 2.63 -9.64 -10.65
CA PRO A 125 3.34 -10.81 -11.14
C PRO A 125 4.82 -10.69 -10.78
N LEU A 126 5.37 -11.78 -10.25
CA LEU A 126 6.76 -11.89 -9.84
C LEU A 126 7.42 -12.94 -10.74
N GLY A 127 8.54 -12.59 -11.36
CA GLY A 127 9.37 -13.51 -12.14
C GLY A 127 10.62 -13.93 -11.37
N ILE A 128 11.22 -15.06 -11.74
CA ILE A 128 12.52 -15.49 -11.21
C ILE A 128 13.60 -14.51 -11.70
N THR A 129 14.51 -14.11 -10.81
CA THR A 129 15.67 -13.27 -11.14
C THR A 129 16.95 -13.89 -10.59
N GLN A 130 18.08 -13.66 -11.27
CA GLN A 130 19.34 -14.34 -10.99
C GLN A 130 20.25 -13.62 -9.99
N THR A 131 19.97 -12.39 -9.55
CA THR A 131 20.73 -11.74 -8.48
C THR A 131 19.90 -10.69 -7.74
N PRO A 132 20.14 -10.47 -6.43
CA PRO A 132 19.58 -9.33 -5.73
C PRO A 132 20.19 -8.04 -6.32
N LYS A 133 19.39 -7.23 -7.02
CA LYS A 133 19.77 -5.83 -7.26
C LYS A 133 19.79 -5.12 -5.91
N GLU A 134 20.80 -4.27 -5.72
CA GLU A 134 20.98 -3.44 -4.52
C GLU A 134 19.66 -2.90 -3.97
N LYS A 135 19.54 -2.87 -2.63
CA LYS A 135 18.40 -2.28 -1.93
C LYS A 135 18.10 -0.90 -2.53
N CYS A 136 16.90 -0.72 -3.06
CA CYS A 136 16.44 0.56 -3.57
C CYS A 136 16.58 1.60 -2.45
N LYS A 137 17.48 2.58 -2.64
CA LYS A 137 17.71 3.66 -1.68
C LYS A 137 16.38 4.38 -1.48
N LYS A 138 15.89 4.45 -0.23
CA LYS A 138 14.59 5.08 0.09
C LYS A 138 14.56 6.48 -0.52
N SER A 139 13.66 6.69 -1.49
CA SER A 139 13.55 7.95 -2.24
C SER A 139 13.24 9.11 -1.29
N LEU A 140 13.78 10.30 -1.55
CA LEU A 140 13.54 11.51 -0.74
C LEU A 140 12.03 11.83 -0.60
N VAL A 141 11.26 11.49 -1.64
CA VAL A 141 9.78 11.59 -1.67
C VAL A 141 9.12 10.76 -0.57
N TYR A 142 9.69 9.61 -0.20
CA TYR A 142 9.17 8.76 0.87
C TYR A 142 9.25 9.43 2.24
N TRP A 143 10.36 10.13 2.52
CA TRP A 143 10.52 10.88 3.78
C TRP A 143 9.57 12.07 3.86
N LEU A 144 9.38 12.78 2.74
CA LEU A 144 8.37 13.84 2.62
C LEU A 144 6.96 13.31 2.88
N CYS A 145 6.61 12.16 2.30
CA CYS A 145 5.32 11.50 2.54
C CYS A 145 5.08 11.18 4.02
N LEU A 146 6.09 10.62 4.70
CA LEU A 146 6.01 10.27 6.11
C LEU A 146 5.81 11.51 6.99
N LEU A 147 6.52 12.60 6.67
CA LEU A 147 6.41 13.87 7.38
C LEU A 147 5.02 14.51 7.18
N LEU A 148 4.52 14.52 5.93
CA LEU A 148 3.18 15.00 5.61
C LEU A 148 2.08 14.21 6.35
N LEU A 149 2.19 12.88 6.35
CA LEU A 149 1.25 12.02 7.07
C LEU A 149 1.26 12.32 8.58
N SER A 150 2.46 12.49 9.16
CA SER A 150 2.60 12.81 10.57
C SER A 150 1.95 14.16 10.91
N ALA A 151 2.12 15.18 10.06
CA ALA A 151 1.51 16.50 10.25
C ALA A 151 -0.03 16.42 10.19
N VAL A 152 -0.59 15.66 9.25
CA VAL A 152 -2.05 15.46 9.15
C VAL A 152 -2.61 14.72 10.36
N LEU A 153 -1.92 13.69 10.86
CA LEU A 153 -2.34 12.97 12.07
C LEU A 153 -2.29 13.88 13.32
N ILE A 154 -1.25 14.70 13.45
CA ILE A 154 -1.15 15.68 14.55
C ILE A 154 -2.30 16.70 14.46
N ALA A 155 -2.59 17.22 13.26
CA ALA A 155 -3.71 18.14 13.05
C ALA A 155 -5.07 17.49 13.35
N PHE A 156 -5.25 16.21 13.01
CA PHE A 156 -6.43 15.44 13.37
C PHE A 156 -6.61 15.33 14.89
N ILE A 157 -5.54 14.95 15.60
CA ILE A 157 -5.56 14.81 17.06
C ILE A 157 -5.83 16.17 17.73
N ALA A 158 -5.17 17.24 17.27
CA ALA A 158 -5.38 18.59 17.80
C ALA A 158 -6.82 19.09 17.57
N GLY A 159 -7.36 18.89 16.36
CA GLY A 159 -8.73 19.26 16.02
C GLY A 159 -9.79 18.42 16.75
N PHE A 160 -9.50 17.16 17.06
CA PHE A 160 -10.38 16.29 17.85
C PHE A 160 -10.34 16.60 19.35
N LEU A 161 -9.16 16.96 19.89
CA LEU A 161 -8.99 17.34 21.30
C LEU A 161 -9.48 18.76 21.61
N GLY A 162 -9.91 19.53 20.60
CA GLY A 162 -10.40 20.89 20.79
C GLY A 162 -9.33 21.85 21.36
N LEU A 163 -8.05 21.54 21.15
CA LEU A 163 -6.94 22.44 21.47
C LEU A 163 -6.98 23.59 20.46
N HIS A 164 -7.81 24.58 20.76
CA HIS A 164 -7.94 25.84 20.05
C HIS A 164 -7.23 26.95 20.82
#